data_AF-A0A7C4GPV4-F1
#
_entry.id   AF-A0A7C4GPV4-F1
#
_cell.length_a   1.000
_cell.length_b   1.000
_cell.length_c   1.000
_cell.angle_alpha   90.00
_cell.angle_beta   90.00
_cell.angle_gamma   90.00
#
_symmetry.space_group_name_H-M   'P 1'
#
loop_
_entity.id
_entity.type
_entity.pdbx_description
1 polymer ?
#
loop_
_entity_poly.entity_id
_entity_poly.type
_entity_poly.pdbx_seq_one_letter_code
_entity_poly.pdbx_strand_id
1 'polypeptide(L)' 'MAAPTTKAILGRKIGMTQIFTDSGELIPVTVIKGGPCL' A
#
# COMPACT_ATOMS: atom_id res chain seq x y z
N MET A 1 18.97 20.18 -15.77
CA MET A 1 18.13 20.17 -14.54
C MET A 1 17.34 18.87 -14.56
N ALA A 2 17.67 17.92 -13.69
CA ALA A 2 16.93 16.66 -13.58
C ALA A 2 15.64 16.90 -12.76
N ALA A 3 14.50 16.37 -13.22
CA ALA A 3 13.24 16.46 -12.50
C ALA A 3 13.37 15.78 -11.12
N PRO A 4 12.78 16.34 -10.05
CA PRO A 4 12.84 15.73 -8.72
C PRO A 4 12.15 14.37 -8.76
N THR A 5 12.91 13.30 -8.49
CA THR A 5 12.37 11.94 -8.45
C THR A 5 11.70 11.73 -7.09
N THR A 6 10.41 12.07 -7.01
CA THR A 6 9.63 11.90 -5.78
C THR A 6 9.47 10.40 -5.46
N LYS A 7 10.04 9.95 -4.34
CA LYS A 7 9.95 8.55 -3.87
C LYS A 7 8.69 8.31 -3.02
N ALA A 8 7.53 8.73 -3.51
CA ALA A 8 6.26 8.58 -2.79
C ALA A 8 5.12 8.18 -3.72
N ILE A 9 4.12 7.49 -3.16
CA ILE A 9 2.88 7.11 -3.82
C ILE A 9 1.72 7.69 -3.00
N LEU A 10 0.76 8.33 -3.67
CA LEU A 10 -0.49 8.76 -3.05
C LEU A 10 -1.53 7.64 -3.17
N GLY A 11 -2.29 7.41 -2.11
CA GLY A 11 -3.32 6.37 -2.07
C GLY A 11 -4.42 6.68 -1.07
N ARG A 12 -5.59 6.06 -1.26
CA ARG A 12 -6.75 6.19 -0.37
C ARG A 12 -6.94 4.92 0.46
N LYS A 13 -7.11 5.08 1.78
CA LYS A 13 -7.52 3.96 2.66
C LYS A 13 -8.92 3.50 2.27
N ILE A 14 -9.08 2.22 1.95
CA ILE A 14 -10.38 1.65 1.55
C ILE A 14 -10.90 0.59 2.52
N GLY A 15 -10.07 0.05 3.41
CA GLY A 15 -10.53 -0.92 4.39
C GLY A 15 -9.39 -1.60 5.12
N MET A 16 -9.74 -2.64 5.86
CA MET A 16 -8.82 -3.52 6.57
C MET A 16 -9.21 -4.97 6.28
N THR A 17 -8.22 -5.85 6.28
CA THR A 17 -8.39 -7.30 6.12
C THR A 17 -7.26 -8.01 6.86
N GLN A 18 -7.12 -9.32 6.69
CA GLN A 18 -6.02 -10.10 7.23
C GLN A 18 -5.45 -11.06 6.18
N ILE A 19 -4.18 -11.39 6.32
CA ILE A 19 -3.50 -12.44 5.55
C ILE A 19 -2.95 -13.48 6.51
N PHE A 20 -2.80 -14.72 6.03
CA PHE A 20 -2.13 -15.79 6.77
C PHE A 20 -0.77 -16.07 6.13
N THR A 21 0.26 -16.26 6.95
CA THR A 21 1.58 -16.68 6.49
C THR A 21 1.64 -18.19 6.31
N ASP A 22 2.67 -18.70 5.65
CA ASP A 22 2.89 -20.15 5.48
C ASP A 22 3.08 -20.88 6.82
N SER A 23 3.55 -20.17 7.85
CA SER A 23 3.68 -20.68 9.23
C SER A 23 2.36 -20.66 10.01
N GLY A 24 1.26 -20.21 9.39
CA GLY A 24 -0.07 -20.12 10.01
C GLY A 24 -0.31 -18.87 10.86
N GLU A 25 0.57 -17.87 10.81
CA GLU A 25 0.40 -16.61 11.55
C GLU A 25 -0.62 -15.69 10.84
N LEU A 26 -1.50 -15.05 11.61
CA LEU A 26 -2.47 -14.06 11.11
C LEU A 26 -1.90 -12.65 11.22
N ILE A 27 -1.78 -11.96 10.09
CA ILE A 27 -1.31 -10.56 10.03
C ILE A 27 -2.46 -9.65 9.61
N PRO A 28 -2.92 -8.71 10.47
CA PRO A 28 -3.90 -7.71 10.09
C PRO A 28 -3.26 -6.64 9.19
N VAL A 29 -3.95 -6.26 8.12
CA VAL A 29 -3.45 -5.33 7.10
C VAL A 29 -4.48 -4.28 6.73
N THR A 30 -4.01 -3.10 6.31
CA THR A 30 -4.86 -2.04 5.74
C THR A 30 -4.76 -2.08 4.22
N VAL A 31 -5.91 -2.02 3.55
CA VAL A 31 -5.98 -1.96 2.08
C VAL A 31 -5.96 -0.51 1.63
N ILE A 32 -4.98 -0.16 0.79
CA ILE A 32 -4.82 1.15 0.17
C ILE A 32 -5.05 1.02 -1.33
N LYS A 33 -5.99 1.80 -1.89
CA LYS A 33 -6.13 1.96 -3.33
C LYS A 33 -5.11 3.00 -3.82
N GLY A 34 -4.03 2.52 -4.45
CA GLY A 34 -3.12 3.35 -5.22
C GLY A 34 -3.66 3.61 -6.63
N GLY A 35 -3.42 4.80 -7.18
CA GLY A 35 -3.76 5.15 -8.56
C GLY A 35 -2.67 6.01 -9.18
N PRO A 36 -2.66 6.19 -10.52
CA PRO A 36 -1.75 7.14 -11.14
C PRO A 36 -2.03 8.54 -10.60
N CYS A 37 -1.00 9.16 -10.04
CA CYS A 37 -1.04 10.52 -9.53
C CYS A 37 -0.20 11.34 -10.49
N LEU A 38 -0.88 11.89 -11.50
CA LEU A 38 -0.30 12.68 -12.58
C LEU A 38 -0.38 14.17 -12.25
#